data_AF-A0A8J3Q873-F1
#
_entry.id   AF-A0A8J3Q873-F1
#
_cell.length_a   1.000
_cell.length_b   1.000
_cell.length_c   1.000
_cell.angle_alpha   90.00
_cell.angle_beta   90.00
_cell.angle_gamma   90.00
#
_symmetry.space_group_name_H-M   'P 1'
#
loop_
_entity.id
_entity.type
_entity.pdbx_description
1 polymer ?
#
loop_
_entity_poly.entity_id
_entity_poly.type
_entity_poly.pdbx_seq_one_letter_code
_entity_poly.pdbx_strand_id
1 'polypeptide(L)' 'MKTVIDLDPELTDAAAKVLGTHTKKDTVHAALRAAIAEAERKEERRRRLINSAGGPDLGDEKVMSGAWK' A
#
# COMPACT_ATOMS: atom_id res chain seq x y z
N MET A 1 7.65 25.60 1.86
CA MET A 1 8.76 25.39 2.82
C MET A 1 9.89 24.68 2.09
N LYS A 2 11.15 25.06 2.32
CA LYS A 2 12.32 24.37 1.77
C LYS A 2 12.94 23.55 2.89
N THR A 3 13.14 22.26 2.63
CA THR A 3 13.80 21.35 3.57
C THR A 3 15.06 20.83 2.89
N VAL A 4 16.17 20.82 3.61
CA VAL A 4 17.43 20.24 3.16
C VAL A 4 17.52 18.84 3.73
N ILE A 5 17.60 17.84 2.85
CA ILE A 5 17.74 16.43 3.20
C ILE A 5 18.78 15.81 2.27
N ASP A 6 19.52 14.84 2.78
CA ASP A 6 20.39 14.03 1.95
C ASP A 6 19.58 12.93 1.27
N LEU A 7 19.82 12.76 -0.02
CA LEU A 7 19.18 11.75 -0.84
C LEU A 7 20.24 10.95 -1.58
N ASP A 8 20.05 9.64 -1.60
CA ASP A 8 20.83 8.78 -2.49
C ASP A 8 20.51 9.15 -3.96
N PRO A 9 21.50 9.62 -4.73
CA PRO A 9 21.27 10.08 -6.09
C PRO A 9 20.89 8.94 -7.03
N GLU A 10 21.48 7.75 -6.87
CA GLU A 10 21.22 6.59 -7.73
C GLU A 10 19.80 6.06 -7.49
N LEU A 11 19.40 5.96 -6.22
CA LEU A 11 18.04 5.57 -5.85
C LEU A 11 17.01 6.59 -6.35
N THR A 12 17.31 7.88 -6.23
CA THR A 12 16.42 8.95 -6.69
C THR A 12 16.22 8.88 -8.21
N ASP A 13 17.28 8.62 -8.96
CA ASP A 13 17.22 8.54 -10.42
C ASP A 13 16.52 7.26 -10.88
N ALA A 14 16.69 6.14 -10.17
CA ALA A 14 15.92 4.92 -10.39
C ALA A 14 14.42 5.13 -10.14
N ALA A 15 14.07 5.77 -9.03
CA ALA A 15 12.69 6.12 -8.71
C ALA A 15 12.08 7.06 -9.75
N ALA A 16 12.84 8.03 -10.27
CA ALA A 16 12.38 8.94 -11.31
C ALA A 16 11.98 8.21 -12.60
N LYS A 17 12.75 7.19 -13.00
CA LYS A 17 12.43 6.35 -14.16
C LYS A 17 11.14 5.55 -13.97
N VAL A 18 10.96 4.95 -12.79
CA VAL A 18 9.75 4.17 -12.46
C VAL A 18 8.51 5.06 -12.37
N LEU A 19 8.66 6.25 -11.78
CA LEU A 19 7.56 7.18 -11.53
C LEU A 19 7.29 8.13 -12.71
N GLY A 20 8.14 8.13 -13.75
CA GLY A 20 8.01 9.00 -14.91
C GLY A 20 8.20 10.49 -14.60
N THR A 21 9.03 10.83 -13.62
CA THR A 21 9.26 12.21 -13.17
C THR A 21 10.59 12.77 -13.69
N HIS A 22 10.66 14.10 -13.83
CA HIS A 22 11.81 14.78 -14.42
C HIS A 22 12.67 15.56 -13.42
N THR A 23 12.13 15.90 -12.24
CA THR A 23 12.86 16.63 -11.20
C THR A 23 12.90 15.84 -9.91
N LYS A 24 13.98 16.00 -9.11
CA LYS A 24 14.10 15.33 -7.80
C LYS A 24 12.93 15.67 -6.88
N LYS A 25 12.44 16.93 -6.91
CA LYS A 25 11.26 17.36 -6.16
C LYS A 25 10.01 16.58 -6.58
N ASP A 26 9.77 16.45 -7.88
CA ASP A 26 8.60 15.73 -8.38
C ASP A 26 8.70 14.25 -8.06
N THR A 27 9.89 13.66 -8.18
CA THR A 27 10.14 12.27 -7.77
C THR A 27 9.79 12.05 -6.31
N VAL A 28 10.28 12.90 -5.39
CA VAL A 28 9.99 12.77 -3.95
C VAL A 28 8.50 12.93 -3.69
N HIS A 29 7.84 13.91 -4.30
CA HIS A 29 6.40 14.10 -4.13
C HIS A 29 5.58 12.93 -4.68
N ALA A 30 5.96 12.40 -5.85
CA ALA A 30 5.30 11.24 -6.45
C ALA A 30 5.50 9.99 -5.59
N ALA A 31 6.71 9.76 -5.08
CA ALA A 31 7.02 8.63 -4.19
C ALA A 31 6.19 8.69 -2.90
N LEU A 32 6.07 9.86 -2.27
CA LEU A 32 5.26 10.04 -1.06
C LEU A 32 3.77 9.75 -1.32
N ARG A 33 3.22 10.25 -2.44
CA ARG A 33 1.83 9.94 -2.82
C ARG A 33 1.64 8.46 -3.09
N ALA A 34 2.59 7.82 -3.77
CA ALA A 34 2.54 6.39 -4.06
C ALA A 34 2.57 5.55 -2.76
N ALA A 35 3.38 5.94 -1.77
CA ALA A 35 3.44 5.28 -0.48
C ALA A 35 2.13 5.37 0.30
N ILE A 36 1.49 6.56 0.30
CA ILE A 36 0.16 6.76 0.92
C ILE A 36 -0.88 5.89 0.21
N ALA A 37 -0.94 5.94 -1.12
CA ALA A 37 -1.89 5.15 -1.90
C ALA A 37 -1.69 3.64 -1.72
N GLU A 38 -0.45 3.17 -1.53
CA GLU A 38 -0.17 1.78 -1.19
C GLU A 38 -0.69 1.41 0.21
N ALA A 39 -0.47 2.28 1.20
CA ALA A 39 -0.98 2.06 2.55
C ALA A 39 -2.52 1.99 2.57
N GLU A 40 -3.20 2.88 1.85
CA GLU A 40 -4.65 2.88 1.70
C GLU A 40 -5.14 1.61 0.99
N ARG A 41 -4.51 1.21 -0.12
CA ARG A 41 -4.84 -0.03 -0.84
C ARG A 41 -4.63 -1.27 0.04
N LYS A 42 -3.61 -1.28 0.89
CA LYS A 42 -3.35 -2.37 1.84
C LYS A 42 -4.43 -2.45 2.91
N GLU A 43 -4.83 -1.31 3.47
CA GLU A 43 -5.91 -1.24 4.46
C GLU A 43 -7.26 -1.62 3.86
N GLU A 44 -7.56 -1.14 2.65
CA GLU A 44 -8.78 -1.53 1.95
C GLU A 44 -8.79 -3.04 1.68
N ARG A 45 -7.68 -3.62 1.22
CA ARG A 45 -7.55 -5.07 1.02
C ARG A 45 -7.77 -5.82 2.33
N ARG A 46 -7.18 -5.35 3.44
CA ARG A 46 -7.39 -5.94 4.77
C ARG A 46 -8.87 -5.89 5.17
N ARG A 47 -9.52 -4.73 5.03
CA ARG A 47 -10.96 -4.58 5.32
C ARG A 47 -11.80 -5.50 4.45
N ARG A 48 -11.51 -5.57 3.15
CA ARG A 48 -12.19 -6.49 2.23
C ARG A 48 -11.99 -7.94 2.64
N LEU A 49 -10.77 -8.37 2.99
CA LEU A 49 -10.50 -9.73 3.47
C LEU A 49 -11.23 -10.04 4.77
N ILE A 50 -11.28 -9.12 5.73
CA ILE A 50 -12.10 -9.30 6.95
C ILE A 50 -13.58 -9.45 6.59
N ASN A 51 -14.06 -8.71 5.58
CA ASN A 51 -15.44 -8.76 5.13
C ASN A 51 -15.74 -9.96 4.19
N SER A 52 -14.75 -10.50 3.49
CA SER A 52 -14.91 -11.46 2.38
C SER A 52 -14.37 -12.86 2.68
N ALA A 53 -13.35 -12.99 3.53
CA ALA A 53 -12.97 -14.30 4.07
C ALA A 53 -14.11 -14.87 4.91
N GLY A 54 -14.98 -14.00 5.43
CA GLY A 54 -16.16 -14.29 6.18
C GLY A 54 -16.07 -13.45 7.43
N GLY A 55 -17.17 -12.76 7.73
CA GLY A 55 -17.29 -11.96 8.94
C GLY A 55 -17.16 -12.84 10.21
N PRO A 56 -17.71 -12.42 11.35
CA PRO A 56 -17.59 -13.16 12.61
C PRO A 56 -17.91 -14.68 12.54
N ASP A 57 -18.61 -15.13 11.49
CA ASP A 57 -18.88 -16.53 11.15
C ASP A 57 -17.66 -17.43 10.87
N LEU A 58 -16.52 -16.92 10.40
CA LEU A 58 -15.34 -17.80 10.23
C LEU A 58 -14.77 -18.32 11.55
N GLY A 59 -15.07 -17.62 12.65
CA GLY A 59 -14.77 -18.06 14.01
C GLY A 59 -15.92 -18.86 14.64
N ASP A 60 -17.07 -19.00 13.96
CA ASP A 60 -18.20 -19.77 14.45
C ASP A 60 -18.06 -21.24 14.04
N GLU A 61 -17.79 -22.08 15.03
CA GLU A 61 -17.61 -23.52 14.89
C GLU A 61 -18.81 -24.22 14.24
N LYS A 62 -20.03 -23.69 14.42
CA LYS A 62 -21.24 -24.25 13.79
C LYS A 62 -21.25 -24.00 12.29
N VAL A 63 -20.87 -22.81 11.85
CA VAL A 63 -20.83 -22.43 10.42
C VAL A 63 -19.74 -23.23 9.69
N MET A 64 -18.56 -23.37 10.31
CA MET A 64 -17.42 -24.06 9.70
C MET A 64 -17.60 -25.59 9.63
N SER A 65 -18.39 -26.18 10.55
CA SER A 65 -18.67 -27.63 10.53
C SER A 65 -19.45 -28.11 9.29
N GLY A 66 -20.22 -27.21 8.64
CA GLY A 66 -21.00 -27.51 7.44
C GLY A 66 -20.24 -27.35 6.12
N ALA A 67 -19.09 -26.67 6.13
CA ALA A 67 -18.32 -26.36 4.92
C ALA A 67 -17.43 -27.53 4.43
N TRP A 68 -17.23 -28.56 5.25
CA TRP A 68 -16.33 -29.69 4.97
C TRP A 68 -17.06 -31.04 4.85
N LYS A 69 -18.36 -31.03 4.52
CA LYS A 69 -19.09 -32.24 4.14
C LYS A 69 -19.11 -32.45 2.64
#